data_AF-A0A3D0N6Y4-F1
#
_entry.id   AF-A0A3D0N6Y4-F1
#
_cell.length_a   1.000
_cell.length_b   1.000
_cell.length_c   1.000
_cell.angle_alpha   90.00
_cell.angle_beta   90.00
_cell.angle_gamma   90.00
#
_symmetry.space_group_name_H-M   'P 1'
#
loop_
_entity.id
_entity.type
_entity.pdbx_description
1 polymer ?
#
loop_
_entity_poly.entity_id
_entity_poly.type
_entity_poly.pdbx_seq_one_letter_code
_entity_poly.pdbx_strand_id
1 'polypeptide(L)'
;YAAILDPEVTEVVLEAPPLSHEDPETPEILGALRIGDLPQNLALIFPRPITLVGEIPEAYQWTVDVYERFGMADRIRVIEKVGEWRPA
;
A
#
# COMPACT_ATOMS: atom_id res chain seq x y z
N TYR A 1 4.84 6.40 2.62
CA TYR A 1 5.12 7.85 2.48
C TYR A 1 6.20 8.19 1.47
N ALA A 2 7.42 7.62 1.54
CA ALA A 2 8.49 7.92 0.57
C ALA A 2 8.02 7.83 -0.88
N ALA A 3 7.37 6.72 -1.26
CA ALA A 3 6.77 6.57 -2.59
C ALA A 3 5.77 7.68 -2.96
N ILE A 4 4.97 8.19 -2.02
CA ILE A 4 4.01 9.28 -2.30
C ILE A 4 4.74 10.56 -2.72
N LEU A 5 5.89 10.84 -2.09
CA LEU A 5 6.63 12.09 -2.27
C LEU A 5 7.70 12.02 -3.36
N ASP A 6 8.24 10.83 -3.62
CA ASP A 6 9.31 10.60 -4.58
C ASP A 6 8.74 9.96 -5.87
N PRO A 7 8.74 10.70 -6.99
CA PRO A 7 8.27 10.18 -8.28
C PRO A 7 9.22 9.16 -8.91
N GLU A 8 10.48 9.05 -8.46
CA GLU A 8 11.43 8.05 -8.96
C GLU A 8 11.14 6.64 -8.41
N VAL A 9 10.36 6.53 -7.32
CA VAL A 9 9.87 5.24 -6.83
C VAL A 9 8.80 4.69 -7.77
N THR A 10 9.11 3.61 -8.47
CA THR A 10 8.26 3.02 -9.51
C THR A 10 7.20 2.07 -8.97
N GLU A 11 7.46 1.36 -7.88
CA GLU A 11 6.55 0.40 -7.26
C GLU A 11 6.79 0.25 -5.76
N VAL A 12 5.82 -0.33 -5.04
CA VAL A 12 5.90 -0.60 -3.60
C VAL A 12 5.66 -2.09 -3.34
N VAL A 13 6.54 -2.71 -2.56
CA VAL A 13 6.39 -4.09 -2.06
C VAL A 13 6.23 -4.02 -0.54
N LEU A 14 5.18 -4.63 -0.01
CA LEU A 14 4.87 -4.64 1.42
C LEU A 14 4.79 -6.07 1.93
N GLU A 15 5.55 -6.36 2.98
CA GLU A 15 5.46 -7.59 3.76
C GLU A 15 4.98 -7.22 5.16
N ALA A 16 3.87 -7.83 5.61
CA ALA A 16 3.24 -7.59 6.90
C ALA A 16 3.14 -6.08 7.28
N PRO A 17 2.53 -5.22 6.43
CA PRO A 17 2.45 -3.81 6.74
C PRO A 17 1.54 -3.56 7.95
N PRO A 18 1.84 -2.54 8.79
CA PRO A 18 0.90 -2.10 9.82
C PRO A 18 -0.44 -1.70 9.20
N LEU A 19 -1.52 -1.91 9.95
CA LEU A 19 -2.88 -1.74 9.45
C LEU A 19 -3.39 -0.31 9.58
N SER A 20 -2.91 0.40 10.62
CA SER A 20 -3.40 1.72 10.98
C SER A 20 -2.38 2.47 11.85
N HIS A 21 -2.36 3.80 11.76
CA HIS A 21 -1.71 4.69 12.72
C HIS A 21 -2.45 4.81 14.06
N GLU A 22 -3.63 4.22 14.22
CA GLU A 22 -4.29 4.05 15.53
C GLU A 22 -3.63 2.96 16.38
N ASP A 23 -2.88 2.05 15.76
CA ASP A 23 -2.09 1.04 16.48
C ASP A 23 -0.91 1.70 17.21
N PRO A 24 -0.81 1.58 18.55
CA PRO A 24 0.30 2.14 19.32
C PRO A 24 1.69 1.66 18.91
N GLU A 25 1.80 0.48 18.27
CA GLU A 25 3.07 -0.06 17.78
C GLU A 25 3.45 0.50 16.40
N THR A 26 2.52 1.15 15.69
CA THR A 26 2.81 1.82 14.43
C THR A 26 3.53 3.15 14.70
N PRO A 27 4.65 3.44 14.01
CA PRO A 27 5.36 4.71 14.18
C PRO A 27 4.46 5.94 14.00
N GLU A 28 4.54 6.86 14.96
CA GLU A 28 3.73 8.08 14.97
C GLU A 28 4.14 9.05 13.86
N ILE A 29 3.14 9.57 13.13
CA ILE A 29 3.30 10.71 12.21
C ILE A 29 2.26 11.76 12.60
N LEU A 30 2.75 12.89 13.14
CA LEU A 30 1.90 13.93 13.72
C LEU A 30 0.84 14.42 12.71
N GLY A 31 -0.42 14.22 13.08
CA GLY A 31 -1.56 14.70 12.33
C GLY A 31 -1.90 13.92 11.06
N ALA A 32 -1.29 12.74 10.81
CA ALA A 32 -1.60 11.90 9.65
C ALA A 32 -3.09 11.51 9.59
N LEU A 33 -3.64 11.04 10.71
CA LEU A 33 -5.04 10.60 10.85
C LEU A 33 -6.10 11.69 10.59
N ARG A 34 -5.71 12.97 10.49
CA ARG A 34 -6.64 14.04 10.10
C ARG A 34 -6.98 14.03 8.61
N ILE A 35 -6.14 13.39 7.80
CA ILE A 35 -6.25 13.37 6.33
C ILE A 35 -6.60 11.96 5.84
N GLY A 36 -5.92 10.95 6.36
CA GLY A 36 -6.12 9.56 5.99
C GLY A 36 -5.14 8.65 6.72
N ASP A 37 -5.44 7.36 6.73
CA ASP A 37 -4.62 6.35 7.39
C ASP A 37 -3.80 5.55 6.37
N LEU A 38 -3.03 4.55 6.83
CA LEU A 38 -2.11 3.75 6.01
C LEU A 38 -2.75 3.19 4.72
N PRO A 39 -3.95 2.57 4.74
CA PRO A 39 -4.58 2.08 3.50
C PRO A 39 -4.93 3.18 2.49
N GLN A 40 -5.47 4.32 2.97
CA GLN A 40 -5.80 5.44 2.09
C GLN A 40 -4.52 6.10 1.55
N ASN A 41 -3.50 6.22 2.40
CA ASN A 41 -2.22 6.82 2.02
C ASN A 41 -1.46 5.94 1.03
N LEU A 42 -1.53 4.60 1.14
CA LEU A 42 -0.97 3.71 0.13
C LEU A 42 -1.62 3.94 -1.24
N ALA A 43 -2.93 4.13 -1.29
CA ALA A 43 -3.63 4.38 -2.56
C ALA A 43 -3.24 5.70 -3.25
N LEU A 44 -2.64 6.66 -2.53
CA LEU A 44 -2.13 7.90 -3.12
C LEU A 44 -0.97 7.66 -4.10
N ILE A 45 -0.37 6.46 -4.14
CA ILE A 45 0.65 6.14 -5.13
C ILE A 45 0.05 5.74 -6.50
N PHE A 46 -1.27 5.66 -6.61
CA PHE A 46 -1.97 5.35 -7.87
C PHE A 46 -1.42 6.19 -9.03
N PRO A 47 -1.17 5.58 -10.22
CA PRO A 47 -1.46 4.21 -10.58
C PRO A 47 -0.29 3.23 -10.37
N ARG A 48 0.74 3.54 -9.56
CA ARG A 48 1.95 2.69 -9.49
C ARG A 48 1.67 1.28 -8.96
N PRO A 49 2.38 0.23 -9.40
CA PRO A 49 2.18 -1.13 -8.91
C PRO A 49 2.39 -1.26 -7.40
N ILE A 50 1.55 -2.08 -6.77
CA ILE A 50 1.65 -2.47 -5.36
C ILE A 50 1.74 -3.99 -5.30
N THR A 51 2.67 -4.52 -4.52
CA THR A 51 2.78 -5.96 -4.25
C THR A 51 2.69 -6.22 -2.75
N LEU A 52 1.76 -7.07 -2.35
CA LEU A 52 1.66 -7.55 -0.96
C LEU A 52 2.21 -8.96 -0.87
N VAL A 53 3.04 -9.21 0.15
CA VAL A 53 3.58 -10.54 0.46
C VAL A 53 2.65 -11.24 1.45
N GLY A 54 2.23 -12.46 1.12
CA GLY A 54 1.27 -13.25 1.89
C GLY A 54 -0.16 -12.99 1.43
N GLU A 55 -0.93 -12.29 2.25
CA GLU A 55 -2.33 -11.95 1.98
C GLU A 55 -2.53 -10.43 1.98
N ILE A 56 -3.67 -9.97 1.43
CA ILE A 56 -4.08 -8.57 1.55
C ILE A 56 -4.78 -8.42 2.89
N PRO A 57 -4.26 -7.63 3.85
CA PRO A 57 -4.98 -7.41 5.10
C PRO A 57 -6.29 -6.66 4.83
N GLU A 58 -7.35 -6.96 5.59
CA GLU A 58 -8.69 -6.39 5.40
C GLU A 58 -8.69 -4.86 5.28
N ALA A 59 -7.89 -4.17 6.10
CA ALA A 59 -7.76 -2.71 6.07
C ALA A 59 -7.31 -2.18 4.68
N TYR A 60 -6.47 -2.94 3.97
CA TYR A 60 -5.96 -2.58 2.65
C TYR A 60 -6.92 -2.91 1.50
N GLN A 61 -8.08 -3.53 1.77
CA GLN A 61 -9.13 -3.68 0.76
C GLN A 61 -9.56 -2.31 0.20
N TRP A 62 -9.51 -1.25 1.02
CA TRP A 62 -9.72 0.12 0.54
C TRP A 62 -8.80 0.45 -0.66
N THR A 63 -7.51 0.13 -0.55
CA THR A 63 -6.51 0.39 -1.60
C THR A 63 -6.83 -0.41 -2.86
N VAL A 64 -7.21 -1.68 -2.69
CA VAL A 64 -7.61 -2.56 -3.79
C VAL A 64 -8.83 -2.00 -4.52
N ASP A 65 -9.88 -1.61 -3.78
CA ASP A 65 -11.12 -1.07 -4.33
C ASP A 65 -10.87 0.18 -5.18
N VAL A 66 -9.89 1.04 -4.82
CA VAL A 66 -9.51 2.18 -5.66
C VAL A 66 -8.90 1.75 -6.98
N TYR A 67 -7.95 0.81 -6.95
CA TYR A 67 -7.34 0.31 -8.18
C TYR A 67 -8.38 -0.38 -9.08
N GLU A 68 -9.26 -1.19 -8.50
CA GLU A 68 -10.36 -1.83 -9.22
C GLU A 68 -11.33 -0.82 -9.85
N ARG A 69 -11.77 0.18 -9.06
CA ARG A 69 -12.71 1.19 -9.53
C ARG A 69 -12.20 2.02 -10.71
N PHE A 70 -10.88 2.20 -10.80
CA PHE A 70 -10.24 2.90 -11.92
C PHE A 70 -9.70 1.96 -13.00
N GLY A 71 -10.04 0.67 -12.97
CA GLY A 71 -9.69 -0.30 -14.01
C GLY A 71 -8.21 -0.70 -14.04
N MET A 72 -7.52 -0.63 -12.91
CA MET A 72 -6.10 -0.94 -12.74
C MET A 72 -5.89 -2.08 -11.71
N ALA A 73 -6.86 -2.97 -11.57
CA ALA A 73 -6.82 -4.10 -10.63
C ALA A 73 -5.59 -4.99 -10.83
N ASP A 74 -5.11 -5.10 -12.08
CA ASP A 74 -3.92 -5.86 -12.49
C ASP A 74 -2.61 -5.33 -11.88
N ARG A 75 -2.61 -4.10 -11.34
CA ARG A 75 -1.45 -3.50 -10.67
C ARG A 75 -1.37 -3.80 -9.17
N ILE A 76 -2.36 -4.48 -8.61
CA ILE A 76 -2.29 -5.06 -7.27
C ILE A 76 -1.86 -6.52 -7.42
N ARG A 77 -0.68 -6.85 -6.89
CA ARG A 77 -0.13 -8.22 -6.93
C ARG A 77 -0.06 -8.78 -5.52
N VAL A 78 -0.26 -10.08 -5.41
CA VAL A 78 -0.03 -10.85 -4.17
C VAL A 78 0.95 -11.97 -4.50
N ILE A 79 2.00 -12.09 -3.69
CA ILE A 79 3.03 -13.14 -3.82
C ILE A 79 3.17 -13.87 -2.48
N GLU A 80 3.58 -15.14 -2.48
CA GLU A 80 3.71 -15.89 -1.22
C GLU A 80 4.94 -15.44 -0.43
N LYS A 81 6.04 -15.12 -1.14
CA LYS A 81 7.33 -14.78 -0.54
C LYS A 81 8.00 -13.64 -1.28
N VAL A 82 8.74 -12.80 -0.56
CA VAL A 82 9.44 -11.65 -1.17
C VAL A 82 10.39 -12.04 -2.30
N GLY A 83 10.98 -13.25 -2.26
CA GLY A 83 11.88 -13.76 -3.31
C GLY A 83 11.22 -14.02 -4.68
N GLU A 84 9.89 -14.10 -4.71
CA GLU A 84 9.09 -14.25 -5.93
C GLU A 84 8.85 -12.91 -6.63
N TRP A 85 9.07 -11.78 -5.94
CA TRP A 85 8.88 -10.47 -6.52
C TRP A 85 9.75 -10.28 -7.76
N ARG A 86 9.15 -9.68 -8.78
CA ARG A 86 9.82 -9.23 -10.01
C ARG A 86 9.32 -7.81 -10.31
N PRO A 87 10.21 -6.91 -10.76
CA PRO A 87 9.79 -5.59 -11.19
C PRO A 87 8.66 -5.68 -12.21
N ALA A 88 7.65 -4.81 -12.06
CA ALA A 88 6.49 -4.75 -12.94
C ALA A 88 6.83 -4.27 -14.36
#